data_AF-A0AAD6YY14-F1
#
_entry.id   AF-A0AAD6YY14-F1
#
_cell.length_a   1.000
_cell.length_b   1.000
_cell.length_c   1.000
_cell.angle_alpha   90.00
_cell.angle_beta   90.00
_cell.angle_gamma   90.00
#
_symmetry.space_group_name_H-M   'P 1'
#
loop_
_entity.id
_entity.type
_entity.pdbx_description
1 polymer ?
#
loop_
_entity_poly.entity_id
_entity_poly.type
_entity_poly.pdbx_seq_one_letter_code
_entity_poly.pdbx_strand_id
1 'polypeptide(L)'
;MQIGCGGHVTNLVAQCIISHSIYGFPIVPDLHSRNITATLGLAPSIAEKDLYEDTHKFSLVYNPDEDPVVMAETEEMAKDIKAGRLEKDIHDPDPSGSDLSDSGDEENEGLLVDEAPVLAVEEVPTEEVGMVQEPADAGPGTGNGKTGKKAKPEKVFTPVDKIHSSVVHILRSEIRRKKARVLIYKLADPEYRHLVFMRSMVIRWNTMYAEMQRARNLSAALDVFVADMARGLTGKAKAAALATKKKWEMHSSDWEFIDKLMDTLEVLQAVTLELSRKGVPTICKILLLYKLMETRLASLADEHEFEEPQIARALLRISGFS
;
A
#
# COMPACT_ATOMS: atom_id res chain seq x y z
N MET A 1 -8.82 -25.35 -10.74
CA MET A 1 -9.17 -24.93 -9.38
C MET A 1 -8.63 -23.52 -9.13
N GLN A 2 -9.53 -22.58 -8.91
CA GLN A 2 -9.29 -21.13 -8.94
C GLN A 2 -8.76 -20.65 -7.58
N ILE A 3 -7.49 -20.22 -7.55
CA ILE A 3 -6.76 -19.75 -6.34
C ILE A 3 -7.22 -18.33 -5.90
N GLY A 4 -8.34 -17.82 -6.43
CA GLY A 4 -8.82 -16.46 -6.20
C GLY A 4 -9.48 -16.21 -4.83
N CYS A 5 -9.92 -17.26 -4.13
CA CYS A 5 -10.78 -17.10 -2.96
C CYS A 5 -10.00 -16.87 -1.66
N GLY A 6 -8.85 -17.53 -1.48
CA GLY A 6 -8.08 -17.47 -0.24
C GLY A 6 -7.60 -16.07 0.13
N GLY A 7 -7.05 -15.34 -0.86
CA GLY A 7 -6.58 -13.97 -0.66
C GLY A 7 -7.68 -12.98 -0.27
N HIS A 8 -8.88 -13.12 -0.85
CA HIS A 8 -10.03 -12.30 -0.51
C HIS A 8 -10.55 -12.61 0.90
N VAL A 9 -10.61 -13.88 1.28
CA VAL A 9 -11.05 -14.31 2.61
C VAL A 9 -10.08 -13.81 3.69
N THR A 10 -8.77 -13.89 3.48
CA THR A 10 -7.79 -13.29 4.41
C THR A 10 -7.91 -11.78 4.51
N ASN A 11 -8.19 -11.10 3.39
CA ASN A 11 -8.35 -9.65 3.39
C ASN A 11 -9.62 -9.25 4.18
N LEU A 12 -10.73 -9.95 3.98
CA LEU A 12 -11.97 -9.78 4.75
C LEU A 12 -11.78 -10.09 6.25
N VAL A 13 -11.08 -11.17 6.57
CA VAL A 13 -10.77 -11.56 7.95
C VAL A 13 -9.90 -10.51 8.65
N ALA A 14 -8.83 -10.05 7.99
CA ALA A 14 -7.98 -9.01 8.53
C ALA A 14 -8.74 -7.70 8.72
N GLN A 15 -9.62 -7.33 7.77
CA GLN A 15 -10.50 -6.17 7.90
C GLN A 15 -11.43 -6.28 9.12
N CYS A 16 -12.05 -7.43 9.34
CA CYS A 16 -12.87 -7.67 10.52
C CYS A 16 -12.06 -7.52 11.82
N ILE A 17 -10.88 -8.11 11.90
CA ILE A 17 -10.03 -8.02 13.11
C ILE A 17 -9.55 -6.59 13.34
N ILE A 18 -9.08 -5.90 12.31
CA ILE A 18 -8.61 -4.51 12.41
C ILE A 18 -9.76 -3.59 12.83
N SER A 19 -10.98 -3.80 12.31
CA SER A 19 -12.16 -3.07 12.76
C SER A 19 -12.52 -3.39 14.22
N HIS A 20 -12.53 -4.66 14.61
CA HIS A 20 -12.92 -5.06 15.97
C HIS A 20 -11.89 -4.71 17.05
N SER A 21 -10.60 -4.84 16.75
CA SER A 21 -9.51 -4.64 17.71
C SER A 21 -9.19 -3.17 17.94
N ILE A 22 -9.43 -2.30 16.95
CA ILE A 22 -9.12 -0.85 17.01
C ILE A 22 -10.31 -0.03 17.49
N TYR A 23 -11.54 -0.51 17.29
CA TYR A 23 -12.74 0.13 17.83
C TYR A 23 -13.22 -0.52 19.13
N GLY A 24 -12.37 -1.31 19.78
CA GLY A 24 -12.71 -2.13 20.93
C GLY A 24 -12.78 -1.37 22.25
N PHE A 25 -13.80 -0.52 22.48
CA PHE A 25 -14.36 -0.32 23.83
C PHE A 25 -15.84 0.15 23.80
N PRO A 26 -16.72 -0.37 24.69
CA PRO A 26 -18.14 -0.06 24.69
C PRO A 26 -18.42 1.17 25.56
N ILE A 27 -18.56 2.37 24.97
CA ILE A 27 -19.10 3.54 25.68
C ILE A 27 -20.08 4.28 24.76
N VAL A 28 -21.35 4.20 25.15
CA VAL A 28 -22.59 4.79 24.59
C VAL A 28 -23.20 4.06 23.38
N PRO A 29 -24.45 3.57 23.51
CA PRO A 29 -25.22 3.08 22.38
C PRO A 29 -25.73 4.29 21.59
N ASP A 30 -24.93 4.82 20.67
CA ASP A 30 -25.46 5.74 19.67
C ASP A 30 -25.65 5.03 18.31
N LEU A 31 -26.82 5.27 17.74
CA LEU A 31 -27.53 4.42 16.78
C LEU A 31 -26.88 4.38 15.38
N HIS A 32 -25.77 5.10 15.17
CA HIS A 32 -25.13 5.27 13.87
C HIS A 32 -24.10 4.20 13.52
N SER A 33 -23.42 3.58 14.50
CA SER A 33 -22.44 2.52 14.23
C SER A 33 -23.07 1.19 13.83
N ARG A 34 -24.35 0.95 14.16
CA ARG A 34 -25.07 -0.28 13.79
C ARG A 34 -25.45 -0.35 12.31
N ASN A 35 -25.50 0.78 11.61
CA ASN A 35 -25.94 0.80 10.21
C ASN A 35 -24.85 0.41 9.22
N ILE A 36 -23.57 0.61 9.50
CA ILE A 36 -22.52 0.31 8.51
C ILE A 36 -22.32 -1.21 8.36
N THR A 37 -22.32 -1.96 9.46
CA THR A 37 -22.22 -3.43 9.45
C THR A 37 -23.47 -4.09 8.89
N ALA A 38 -24.66 -3.55 9.18
CA ALA A 38 -25.94 -4.03 8.65
C ALA A 38 -26.13 -3.71 7.15
N THR A 39 -25.58 -2.60 6.64
CA THR A 39 -25.67 -2.22 5.22
C THR A 39 -24.72 -3.05 4.34
N LEU A 40 -23.65 -3.62 4.92
CA LEU A 40 -22.69 -4.49 4.22
C LEU A 40 -23.03 -5.98 4.29
N GLY A 41 -24.12 -6.38 4.96
CA GLY A 41 -24.51 -7.79 5.12
C GLY A 41 -23.47 -8.64 5.85
N LEU A 42 -22.57 -8.01 6.62
CA LEU A 42 -21.51 -8.71 7.34
C LEU A 42 -22.09 -9.38 8.58
N ALA A 43 -21.53 -10.56 8.87
CA ALA A 43 -21.99 -11.46 9.92
C ALA A 43 -22.13 -10.75 11.29
N PRO A 44 -23.07 -11.22 12.14
CA PRO A 44 -23.27 -10.65 13.48
C PRO A 44 -21.99 -10.60 14.31
N SER A 45 -21.97 -9.67 15.26
CA SER A 45 -20.85 -9.48 16.20
C SER A 45 -20.44 -10.83 16.84
N ILE A 46 -19.13 -11.06 17.00
CA ILE A 46 -18.59 -12.28 17.63
C ILE A 46 -19.09 -12.46 19.08
N ALA A 47 -19.45 -11.36 19.75
CA ALA A 47 -20.06 -11.38 21.09
C ALA A 47 -21.55 -11.77 21.07
N GLU A 48 -22.22 -11.62 19.93
CA GLU A 48 -23.64 -11.95 19.75
C GLU A 48 -23.84 -13.35 19.16
N LYS A 49 -22.92 -13.81 18.30
CA LYS A 49 -23.05 -15.09 17.61
C LYS A 49 -21.69 -15.69 17.32
N ASP A 50 -21.40 -16.82 17.97
CA ASP A 50 -20.20 -17.58 17.68
C ASP A 50 -20.37 -18.37 16.38
N LEU A 51 -19.81 -17.84 15.30
CA LEU A 51 -19.83 -18.46 13.98
C LEU A 51 -19.05 -19.80 13.98
N TYR A 52 -18.19 -20.05 14.97
CA TYR A 52 -17.48 -21.33 15.14
C TYR A 52 -18.47 -22.46 15.47
N GLU A 53 -19.32 -22.25 16.48
CA GLU A 53 -20.34 -23.23 16.89
C GLU A 53 -21.42 -23.44 15.81
N ASP A 54 -21.72 -22.38 15.04
CA ASP A 54 -22.69 -22.49 13.94
C ASP A 54 -22.13 -23.19 12.71
N THR A 55 -20.85 -23.01 12.39
CA THR A 55 -20.22 -23.72 11.26
C THR A 55 -20.04 -25.21 11.53
N HIS A 56 -19.91 -25.61 12.81
CA HIS A 56 -19.91 -27.02 13.21
C HIS A 56 -21.26 -27.74 13.02
N LYS A 57 -22.36 -27.01 12.79
CA LYS A 57 -23.68 -27.60 12.48
C LYS A 57 -23.82 -28.01 11.01
N PHE A 58 -22.90 -27.58 10.14
CA PHE A 58 -22.88 -27.96 8.74
C PHE A 58 -21.87 -29.09 8.54
N SER A 59 -22.29 -30.16 7.87
CA SER A 59 -21.41 -31.28 7.55
C SER A 59 -20.28 -30.79 6.63
N LEU A 60 -19.03 -30.88 7.09
CA LEU A 60 -17.83 -30.40 6.35
C LEU A 60 -17.55 -31.18 5.06
N VAL A 61 -18.24 -32.30 4.84
CA VAL A 61 -18.12 -33.12 3.63
C VAL A 61 -19.33 -32.82 2.76
N TYR A 62 -19.13 -31.94 1.76
CA TYR A 62 -20.10 -31.79 0.69
C TYR A 62 -20.19 -33.10 -0.09
N ASN A 63 -21.35 -33.77 -0.01
CA ASN A 63 -21.64 -34.95 -0.80
C ASN A 63 -22.48 -34.54 -2.01
N PRO A 64 -21.93 -34.51 -3.24
CA PRO A 64 -22.68 -34.12 -4.43
C PRO A 64 -23.85 -35.06 -4.72
N ASP A 65 -23.81 -36.30 -4.19
CA ASP A 65 -24.89 -37.28 -4.32
C ASP A 65 -26.11 -36.96 -3.43
N GLU A 66 -25.99 -35.98 -2.53
CA GLU A 66 -27.08 -35.55 -1.64
C GLU A 66 -27.65 -34.18 -2.01
N ASP A 67 -27.03 -33.47 -2.96
CA ASP A 67 -27.47 -32.15 -3.40
C ASP A 67 -28.50 -32.25 -4.54
N PRO A 68 -29.77 -31.87 -4.32
CA PRO A 68 -30.84 -32.03 -5.31
C PRO A 68 -30.62 -31.21 -6.58
N VAL A 69 -29.86 -30.11 -6.51
CA VAL A 69 -29.56 -29.27 -7.68
C VAL A 69 -28.52 -29.98 -8.55
N VAL A 70 -27.46 -30.50 -7.93
CA VAL A 70 -26.42 -31.25 -8.66
C VAL A 70 -26.98 -32.54 -9.24
N MET A 71 -27.83 -33.26 -8.51
CA MET A 71 -28.49 -34.44 -9.06
C MET A 71 -29.34 -34.11 -10.30
N ALA A 72 -30.09 -33.01 -10.29
CA ALA A 72 -30.92 -32.59 -11.42
C ALA A 72 -30.07 -32.21 -12.65
N GLU A 73 -29.01 -31.42 -12.46
CA GLU A 73 -28.09 -31.03 -13.55
C GLU A 73 -27.33 -32.23 -14.12
N THR A 74 -26.91 -33.17 -13.28
CA THR A 74 -26.21 -34.39 -13.73
C THR A 74 -27.15 -35.29 -14.53
N GLU A 75 -28.43 -35.37 -14.14
CA GLU A 75 -29.45 -36.09 -14.89
C GLU A 75 -29.77 -35.43 -16.24
N GLU A 76 -29.79 -34.09 -16.30
CA GLU A 76 -29.98 -33.33 -17.53
C GLU A 76 -28.79 -33.54 -18.50
N MET A 77 -27.57 -33.45 -18.00
CA MET A 77 -26.36 -33.71 -18.79
C MET A 77 -26.33 -35.16 -19.32
N ALA A 78 -26.76 -36.13 -18.51
CA ALA A 78 -26.88 -37.52 -18.95
C ALA A 78 -27.93 -37.70 -20.07
N LYS A 79 -29.03 -36.93 -20.02
CA LYS A 79 -30.05 -36.91 -21.09
C LYS A 79 -29.48 -36.33 -22.39
N ASP A 80 -28.70 -35.26 -22.32
CA ASP A 80 -28.09 -34.63 -23.49
C ASP A 80 -27.01 -35.48 -24.16
N ILE A 81 -26.21 -36.19 -23.36
CA ILE A 81 -25.24 -37.19 -23.87
C ILE A 81 -25.99 -38.32 -24.59
N LYS A 82 -27.06 -38.83 -23.99
CA LYS A 82 -27.88 -39.90 -24.60
C LYS A 82 -28.62 -39.43 -25.85
N ALA A 83 -28.95 -38.14 -25.95
CA ALA A 83 -29.58 -37.53 -27.11
C ALA A 83 -28.59 -37.18 -28.24
N GLY A 84 -27.28 -37.38 -28.04
CA GLY A 84 -26.24 -37.12 -29.05
C GLY A 84 -26.07 -35.64 -29.41
N ARG A 85 -26.47 -34.71 -28.52
CA ARG A 85 -26.44 -33.27 -28.78
C ARG A 85 -25.07 -32.62 -28.63
N LEU A 86 -24.11 -33.28 -27.98
CA LEU A 86 -22.80 -32.69 -27.67
C LEU A 86 -21.74 -32.78 -28.78
N GLU A 87 -21.95 -33.58 -29.84
CA GLU A 87 -20.91 -33.83 -30.85
C GLU A 87 -20.82 -32.77 -31.97
N LYS A 88 -21.70 -31.75 -32.01
CA LYS A 88 -21.76 -30.79 -33.13
C LYS A 88 -20.97 -29.49 -32.96
N ASP A 89 -20.42 -29.19 -31.78
CA ASP A 89 -19.88 -27.85 -31.47
C ASP A 89 -18.34 -27.78 -31.32
N ILE A 90 -17.57 -28.80 -31.73
CA ILE A 90 -16.10 -28.84 -31.52
C ILE A 90 -15.28 -28.72 -32.82
N HIS A 91 -15.84 -28.19 -33.91
CA HIS A 91 -15.03 -27.95 -35.11
C HIS A 91 -15.32 -26.61 -35.81
N ASP A 92 -14.75 -25.54 -35.27
CA ASP A 92 -14.33 -24.37 -36.04
C ASP A 92 -12.95 -23.90 -35.55
N PRO A 93 -11.87 -24.14 -36.31
CA PRO A 93 -10.58 -23.50 -36.07
C PRO A 93 -10.53 -22.21 -36.90
N ASP A 94 -10.74 -21.05 -36.28
CA ASP A 94 -10.51 -19.79 -36.98
C ASP A 94 -9.14 -19.16 -36.60
N PRO A 95 -8.27 -18.88 -37.61
CA PRO A 95 -6.93 -18.32 -37.45
C PRO A 95 -6.91 -16.82 -37.76
N SER A 96 -6.42 -15.97 -36.86
CA SER A 96 -5.88 -14.62 -37.18
C SER A 96 -5.43 -13.98 -35.86
N GLY A 97 -4.20 -13.53 -35.62
CA GLY A 97 -3.25 -12.95 -36.56
C GLY A 97 -3.39 -11.42 -36.56
N SER A 98 -3.04 -10.73 -35.47
CA SER A 98 -2.84 -9.27 -35.54
C SER A 98 -1.83 -8.74 -34.52
N ASP A 99 -0.64 -8.45 -35.05
CA ASP A 99 0.31 -7.38 -34.73
C ASP A 99 0.04 -6.48 -33.51
N LEU A 100 1.02 -6.46 -32.60
CA LEU A 100 1.24 -5.35 -31.67
C LEU A 100 2.44 -4.55 -32.15
N SER A 101 2.17 -3.39 -32.76
CA SER A 101 3.16 -2.39 -33.12
C SER A 101 3.57 -1.55 -31.91
N ASP A 102 4.85 -1.64 -31.64
CA ASP A 102 5.69 -0.85 -30.75
C ASP A 102 5.89 0.57 -31.33
N SER A 103 5.64 1.61 -30.54
CA SER A 103 6.07 2.97 -30.85
C SER A 103 6.40 3.71 -29.55
N GLY A 104 7.71 3.80 -29.29
CA GLY A 104 8.28 4.61 -28.22
C GLY A 104 8.39 6.08 -28.61
N ASP A 105 8.23 6.93 -27.60
CA ASP A 105 8.67 8.33 -27.59
C ASP A 105 9.43 8.54 -26.26
N GLU A 106 10.75 8.40 -26.30
CA GLU A 106 11.63 8.87 -25.23
C GLU A 106 12.27 10.19 -25.67
N GLU A 107 11.79 11.29 -25.07
CA GLU A 107 12.37 12.62 -25.23
C GLU A 107 13.76 12.68 -24.56
N ASN A 108 14.71 13.11 -25.36
CA ASN A 108 16.13 13.26 -25.10
C ASN A 108 16.42 14.48 -24.21
N GLU A 109 16.57 14.29 -22.90
CA GLU A 109 17.11 15.28 -21.96
C GLU A 109 18.60 15.02 -21.73
N GLY A 110 19.42 15.62 -22.60
CA GLY A 110 20.88 15.65 -22.47
C GLY A 110 21.31 16.57 -21.34
N LEU A 111 21.55 15.99 -20.15
CA LEU A 111 22.23 16.68 -19.07
C LEU A 111 23.71 16.29 -19.07
N LEU A 112 24.56 17.25 -19.48
CA LEU A 112 26.01 17.23 -19.31
C LEU A 112 26.34 16.95 -17.83
N VAL A 113 26.98 15.82 -17.57
CA VAL A 113 27.64 15.56 -16.29
C VAL A 113 29.02 16.16 -16.40
N ASP A 114 29.13 17.44 -16.08
CA ASP A 114 30.44 18.04 -15.81
C ASP A 114 31.02 17.41 -14.54
N GLU A 115 32.31 17.08 -14.66
CA GLU A 115 33.14 16.41 -13.68
C GLU A 115 33.12 17.11 -12.31
N ALA A 116 33.18 16.29 -11.26
CA ALA A 116 33.28 16.75 -9.90
C ALA A 116 34.58 17.55 -9.66
N PRO A 117 34.52 18.76 -9.07
CA PRO A 117 35.67 19.32 -8.41
C PRO A 117 35.76 18.77 -6.99
N VAL A 118 36.97 18.28 -6.68
CA VAL A 118 37.47 17.92 -5.36
C VAL A 118 37.18 19.07 -4.38
N LEU A 119 36.46 18.79 -3.29
CA LEU A 119 36.24 19.73 -2.19
C LEU A 119 37.57 19.93 -1.44
N ALA A 120 38.30 20.98 -1.81
CA ALA A 120 39.23 21.65 -0.92
C ALA A 120 38.43 22.50 0.08
N VAL A 121 38.73 22.33 1.36
CA VAL A 121 38.21 23.13 2.47
C VAL A 121 38.89 24.49 2.42
N GLU A 122 38.15 25.54 2.04
CA GLU A 122 38.54 26.92 2.34
C GLU A 122 37.51 27.53 3.30
N GLU A 123 38.00 27.84 4.50
CA GLU A 123 37.33 28.69 5.48
C GLU A 123 37.31 30.13 4.96
N VAL A 124 36.14 30.77 4.93
CA VAL A 124 36.02 32.21 4.64
C VAL A 124 35.12 32.86 5.70
N PRO A 125 35.46 34.09 6.15
CA PRO A 125 35.02 34.65 7.42
C PRO A 125 33.62 35.29 7.36
N THR A 126 32.98 35.33 8.53
CA THR A 126 31.78 36.12 8.82
C THR A 126 32.09 37.61 8.83
N GLU A 127 31.54 38.35 7.87
CA GLU A 127 31.37 39.81 7.95
C GLU A 127 29.89 40.17 8.11
N GLU A 128 29.66 41.08 9.06
CA GLU A 128 28.38 41.72 9.38
C GLU A 128 27.90 42.62 8.23
N VAL A 129 26.60 42.55 7.88
CA VAL A 129 25.94 43.58 7.07
C VAL A 129 24.55 43.91 7.62
N GLY A 130 24.47 45.05 8.30
CA GLY A 130 23.70 46.21 7.83
C GLY A 130 22.16 46.11 7.80
N MET A 131 21.54 46.79 8.76
CA MET A 131 20.14 47.25 8.72
C MET A 131 19.84 48.03 7.43
N VAL A 132 18.74 47.70 6.73
CA VAL A 132 18.16 48.55 5.68
C VAL A 132 16.67 48.79 5.98
N GLN A 133 16.32 50.07 5.93
CA GLN A 133 15.03 50.68 6.25
C GLN A 133 13.90 50.28 5.30
N GLU A 134 12.71 50.21 5.89
CA GLU A 134 11.40 50.25 5.25
C GLU A 134 11.10 51.66 4.70
N PRO A 135 10.50 51.78 3.51
CA PRO A 135 9.58 52.88 3.26
C PRO A 135 8.18 52.37 2.91
N ALA A 136 7.21 52.97 3.60
CA ALA A 136 5.81 52.96 3.27
C ALA A 136 5.57 53.72 1.95
N ASP A 137 4.76 53.16 1.06
CA ASP A 137 3.94 53.97 0.15
C ASP A 137 2.63 53.26 -0.21
N ALA A 138 1.56 54.02 -0.10
CA ALA A 138 0.17 53.60 -0.19
C ALA A 138 -0.37 53.89 -1.60
N GLY A 139 -0.61 52.83 -2.38
CA GLY A 139 -1.34 52.91 -3.65
C GLY A 139 -2.74 52.31 -3.54
N PRO A 140 -3.83 53.03 -3.86
CA PRO A 140 -5.18 52.48 -3.90
C PRO A 140 -5.42 51.79 -5.26
N GLY A 141 -5.24 50.47 -5.30
CA GLY A 141 -5.38 49.64 -6.50
C GLY A 141 -6.61 48.73 -6.47
N THR A 142 -7.70 49.21 -7.07
CA THR A 142 -8.71 48.47 -7.85
C THR A 142 -9.04 47.04 -7.42
N GLY A 143 -10.18 46.89 -6.73
CA GLY A 143 -10.75 45.61 -6.33
C GLY A 143 -11.12 44.72 -7.52
N ASN A 144 -10.31 43.70 -7.75
CA ASN A 144 -10.70 42.51 -8.51
C ASN A 144 -11.20 41.46 -7.53
N GLY A 145 -12.52 41.25 -7.50
CA GLY A 145 -13.19 40.25 -6.68
C GLY A 145 -12.71 38.83 -7.01
N LYS A 146 -11.68 38.36 -6.31
CA LYS A 146 -11.32 36.95 -6.26
C LYS A 146 -12.37 36.23 -5.44
N THR A 147 -13.25 35.52 -6.14
CA THR A 147 -14.12 34.51 -5.56
C THR A 147 -13.26 33.54 -4.76
N GLY A 148 -13.45 33.55 -3.43
CA GLY A 148 -12.68 32.75 -2.50
C GLY A 148 -12.87 31.25 -2.77
N LYS A 149 -11.98 30.66 -3.56
CA LYS A 149 -11.84 29.20 -3.62
C LYS A 149 -11.44 28.75 -2.22
N LYS A 150 -12.38 28.14 -1.50
CA LYS A 150 -12.14 27.51 -0.20
C LYS A 150 -10.86 26.67 -0.32
N ALA A 151 -9.84 27.02 0.46
CA ALA A 151 -8.58 26.29 0.50
C ALA A 151 -8.90 24.84 0.84
N LYS A 152 -8.51 23.90 -0.03
CA LYS A 152 -8.63 22.48 0.29
C LYS A 152 -7.75 22.20 1.50
N PRO A 153 -8.23 21.41 2.49
CA PRO A 153 -7.42 21.06 3.64
C PRO A 153 -6.11 20.42 3.18
N GLU A 154 -5.01 20.84 3.77
CA GLU A 154 -3.69 20.29 3.49
C GLU A 154 -3.71 18.79 3.84
N LYS A 155 -3.41 17.94 2.85
CA LYS A 155 -3.36 16.50 3.07
C LYS A 155 -2.13 16.21 3.93
N VAL A 156 -2.35 15.73 5.15
CA VAL A 156 -1.28 15.20 6.01
C VAL A 156 -0.72 13.93 5.34
N PHE A 157 0.60 13.91 5.11
CA PHE A 157 1.30 12.78 4.52
C PHE A 157 1.68 11.80 5.62
N THR A 158 1.18 10.56 5.53
CA THR A 158 1.65 9.48 6.40
C THR A 158 3.07 9.07 6.02
N PRO A 159 3.86 8.46 6.91
CA PRO A 159 5.19 7.92 6.57
C PRO A 159 5.16 6.99 5.35
N VAL A 160 4.12 6.17 5.22
CA VAL A 160 3.89 5.32 4.04
C VAL A 160 3.70 6.16 2.77
N ASP A 161 2.90 7.22 2.84
CA ASP A 161 2.69 8.13 1.70
C ASP A 161 3.99 8.83 1.28
N LYS A 162 4.86 9.19 2.25
CA LYS A 162 6.17 9.81 2.00
C LYS A 162 7.09 8.84 1.25
N ILE A 163 7.23 7.61 1.75
CA ILE A 163 8.03 6.55 1.10
C ILE A 163 7.51 6.30 -0.31
N HIS A 164 6.21 6.01 -0.45
CA HIS A 164 5.60 5.68 -1.73
C HIS A 164 5.78 6.81 -2.75
N SER A 165 5.51 8.07 -2.35
CA SER A 165 5.66 9.23 -3.23
C SER A 165 7.11 9.43 -3.67
N SER A 166 8.07 9.23 -2.78
CA SER A 166 9.50 9.36 -3.06
C SER A 166 9.97 8.28 -4.03
N VAL A 167 9.59 7.02 -3.78
CA VAL A 167 9.88 5.89 -4.67
C VAL A 167 9.28 6.10 -6.05
N VAL A 168 8.01 6.50 -6.14
CA VAL A 168 7.36 6.83 -7.42
C VAL A 168 8.10 7.97 -8.13
N HIS A 169 8.54 9.00 -7.40
CA HIS A 169 9.28 10.11 -7.99
C HIS A 169 10.64 9.69 -8.55
N ILE A 170 11.36 8.82 -7.85
CA ILE A 170 12.64 8.23 -8.31
C ILE A 170 12.41 7.42 -9.58
N LEU A 171 11.37 6.58 -9.60
CA LEU A 171 11.13 5.64 -10.70
C LEU A 171 10.61 6.28 -11.98
N ARG A 172 10.07 7.50 -11.91
CA ARG A 172 9.54 8.26 -13.06
C ARG A 172 10.61 8.75 -14.04
N SER A 173 11.91 8.69 -13.71
CA SER A 173 12.98 9.18 -14.59
C SER A 173 14.21 8.30 -14.51
N GLU A 174 14.78 7.91 -15.65
CA GLU A 174 15.99 7.08 -15.70
C GLU A 174 17.20 7.77 -15.05
N ILE A 175 17.32 9.10 -15.20
CA ILE A 175 18.37 9.90 -14.56
C ILE A 175 18.26 9.78 -13.04
N ARG A 176 17.04 9.88 -12.48
CA ARG A 176 16.80 9.72 -11.04
C ARG A 176 17.05 8.29 -10.59
N ARG A 177 16.68 7.28 -11.38
CA ARG A 177 16.99 5.85 -11.10
C ARG A 177 18.49 5.60 -11.06
N LYS A 178 19.26 6.13 -12.01
CA LYS A 178 20.73 6.05 -12.03
C LYS A 178 21.33 6.71 -10.79
N LYS A 179 20.89 7.93 -10.45
CA LYS A 179 21.34 8.64 -9.24
C LYS A 179 21.04 7.83 -7.97
N ALA A 180 19.83 7.29 -7.84
CA ALA A 180 19.43 6.47 -6.69
C ALA A 180 20.29 5.18 -6.58
N ARG A 181 20.57 4.50 -7.70
CA ARG A 181 21.46 3.32 -7.70
C ARG A 181 22.87 3.64 -7.19
N VAL A 182 23.42 4.79 -7.60
CA VAL A 182 24.74 5.24 -7.10
C VAL A 182 24.70 5.49 -5.59
N LEU A 183 23.63 6.10 -5.08
CA LEU A 183 23.45 6.30 -3.64
C LEU A 183 23.32 4.98 -2.88
N ILE A 184 22.52 4.04 -3.39
CA ILE A 184 22.35 2.70 -2.79
C ILE A 184 23.70 1.98 -2.72
N TYR A 185 24.47 1.96 -3.81
CA TYR A 185 25.78 1.30 -3.83
C TYR A 185 26.76 1.89 -2.80
N LYS A 186 26.70 3.22 -2.58
CA LYS A 186 27.59 3.94 -1.67
C LYS A 186 27.18 3.86 -0.21
N LEU A 187 25.88 3.92 0.08
CA LEU A 187 25.35 4.16 1.43
C LEU A 187 24.66 2.95 2.06
N ALA A 188 24.14 2.01 1.25
CA ALA A 188 23.48 0.84 1.79
C ALA A 188 24.50 -0.20 2.27
N ASP A 189 24.08 -0.99 3.26
CA ASP A 189 24.87 -2.11 3.76
C ASP A 189 25.23 -3.05 2.60
N PRO A 190 26.42 -3.71 2.63
CA PRO A 190 26.87 -4.58 1.56
C PRO A 190 25.86 -5.66 1.16
N GLU A 191 25.11 -6.18 2.14
CA GLU A 191 24.04 -7.15 1.93
C GLU A 191 22.91 -6.61 1.05
N TYR A 192 22.61 -5.31 1.12
CA TYR A 192 21.47 -4.69 0.45
C TYR A 192 21.83 -3.91 -0.82
N ARG A 193 23.11 -3.87 -1.23
CA ARG A 193 23.55 -3.14 -2.44
C ARG A 193 22.94 -3.63 -3.74
N HIS A 194 22.49 -4.87 -3.76
CA HIS A 194 21.81 -5.47 -4.92
C HIS A 194 20.33 -5.04 -5.03
N LEU A 195 19.77 -4.44 -3.97
CA LEU A 195 18.39 -3.98 -3.99
C LEU A 195 18.26 -2.71 -4.84
N VAL A 196 17.11 -2.59 -5.49
CA VAL A 196 16.69 -1.40 -6.24
C VAL A 196 15.28 -1.02 -5.80
N PHE A 197 14.97 0.27 -5.80
CA PHE A 197 13.59 0.72 -5.58
C PHE A 197 12.65 0.12 -6.64
N MET A 198 11.48 -0.34 -6.21
CA MET A 198 10.46 -0.92 -7.09
C MET A 198 9.12 -0.27 -6.79
N ARG A 199 8.30 -0.08 -7.84
CA ARG A 199 6.96 0.46 -7.67
C ARG A 199 6.06 -0.61 -7.08
N SER A 200 5.55 -0.37 -5.89
CA SER A 200 4.51 -1.20 -5.29
C SER A 200 3.12 -0.76 -5.73
N MET A 201 2.17 -1.68 -5.58
CA MET A 201 0.75 -1.37 -5.60
C MET A 201 0.27 -1.19 -4.15
N VAL A 202 -0.40 -0.07 -3.88
CA VAL A 202 -0.90 0.28 -2.53
C VAL A 202 -1.95 -0.72 -2.01
N ILE A 203 -2.61 -1.44 -2.92
CA ILE A 203 -3.82 -2.24 -2.63
C ILE A 203 -3.51 -3.59 -1.98
N ARG A 204 -2.27 -4.09 -2.04
CA ARG A 204 -1.93 -5.42 -1.51
C ARG A 204 -0.92 -5.31 -0.38
N TRP A 205 -1.29 -5.80 0.78
CA TRP A 205 -0.43 -5.83 1.97
C TRP A 205 0.96 -6.45 1.71
N ASN A 206 1.07 -7.56 0.98
CA ASN A 206 2.33 -8.18 0.57
C ASN A 206 3.23 -7.24 -0.24
N THR A 207 2.67 -6.49 -1.20
CA THR A 207 3.46 -5.58 -2.03
C THR A 207 3.89 -4.37 -1.22
N MET A 208 3.03 -3.88 -0.33
CA MET A 208 3.40 -2.81 0.58
C MET A 208 4.45 -3.27 1.62
N TYR A 209 4.32 -4.45 2.22
CA TYR A 209 5.33 -5.01 3.12
C TYR A 209 6.69 -5.08 2.41
N ALA A 210 6.73 -5.61 1.18
CA ALA A 210 7.95 -5.66 0.39
C ALA A 210 8.50 -4.28 0.02
N GLU A 211 7.64 -3.26 -0.17
CA GLU A 211 8.04 -1.87 -0.41
C GLU A 211 8.65 -1.25 0.85
N MET A 212 7.97 -1.38 2.00
CA MET A 212 8.40 -0.81 3.27
C MET A 212 9.69 -1.47 3.75
N GLN A 213 9.79 -2.80 3.70
CA GLN A 213 11.00 -3.55 4.06
C GLN A 213 12.19 -3.12 3.20
N ARG A 214 11.97 -2.96 1.90
CA ARG A 214 13.00 -2.48 0.98
C ARG A 214 13.38 -1.02 1.23
N ALA A 215 12.41 -0.16 1.46
CA ALA A 215 12.66 1.24 1.80
C ALA A 215 13.43 1.36 3.10
N ARG A 216 13.13 0.50 4.08
CA ARG A 216 13.83 0.42 5.36
C ARG A 216 15.28 -0.01 5.19
N ASN A 217 15.53 -1.06 4.41
CA ASN A 217 16.90 -1.51 4.09
C ASN A 217 17.70 -0.49 3.27
N LEU A 218 17.02 0.44 2.60
CA LEU A 218 17.61 1.49 1.76
C LEU A 218 17.41 2.90 2.35
N SER A 219 17.10 3.01 3.65
CA SER A 219 16.69 4.28 4.27
C SER A 219 17.75 5.38 4.12
N ALA A 220 19.02 5.05 4.38
CA ALA A 220 20.13 6.00 4.24
C ALA A 220 20.26 6.57 2.81
N ALA A 221 20.07 5.72 1.80
CA ALA A 221 20.10 6.17 0.40
C ALA A 221 18.87 7.01 0.04
N LEU A 222 17.70 6.68 0.58
CA LEU A 222 16.46 7.42 0.38
C LEU A 222 16.54 8.82 1.02
N ASP A 223 17.03 8.92 2.25
CA ASP A 223 17.15 10.17 2.99
C ASP A 223 18.12 11.13 2.30
N VAL A 224 19.27 10.64 1.84
CA VAL A 224 20.22 11.44 1.05
C VAL A 224 19.63 11.85 -0.30
N PHE A 225 18.87 10.96 -0.96
CA PHE A 225 18.20 11.31 -2.21
C PHE A 225 17.21 12.48 -2.02
N VAL A 226 16.37 12.40 -0.97
CA VAL A 226 15.40 13.46 -0.63
C VAL A 226 16.11 14.76 -0.23
N ALA A 227 17.19 14.67 0.55
CA ALA A 227 17.99 15.83 0.93
C ALA A 227 18.61 16.56 -0.27
N ASP A 228 19.04 15.80 -1.29
CA ASP A 228 19.70 16.27 -2.50
C ASP A 228 18.76 16.78 -3.60
N MET A 229 17.43 16.73 -3.42
CA MET A 229 16.47 17.10 -4.49
C MET A 229 16.58 18.55 -4.94
N ALA A 230 16.95 19.47 -4.04
CA ALA A 230 17.07 20.89 -4.35
C ALA A 230 18.47 21.32 -4.82
N ARG A 231 19.45 20.40 -4.82
CA ARG A 231 20.83 20.73 -5.16
C ARG A 231 20.95 21.07 -6.65
N GLY A 232 21.61 22.20 -6.96
CA GLY A 232 21.84 22.65 -8.34
C GLY A 232 20.63 23.30 -9.02
N LEU A 233 19.46 23.35 -8.37
CA LEU A 233 18.29 24.04 -8.89
C LEU A 233 18.28 25.52 -8.46
N THR A 234 17.73 26.40 -9.31
CA THR A 234 17.55 27.83 -9.02
C THR A 234 16.10 28.28 -9.24
N GLY A 235 15.75 29.47 -8.73
CA GLY A 235 14.45 30.10 -8.94
C GLY A 235 13.25 29.25 -8.50
N LYS A 236 12.22 29.18 -9.37
CA LYS A 236 10.94 28.49 -9.09
C LYS A 236 11.11 26.97 -8.94
N ALA A 237 12.00 26.36 -9.71
CA ALA A 237 12.26 24.93 -9.64
C ALA A 237 12.85 24.54 -8.27
N LYS A 238 13.79 25.35 -7.74
CA LYS A 238 14.34 25.16 -6.39
C LYS A 238 13.26 25.25 -5.33
N ALA A 239 12.38 26.24 -5.41
CA ALA A 239 11.29 26.41 -4.45
C ALA A 239 10.33 25.20 -4.46
N ALA A 240 9.97 24.68 -5.64
CA ALA A 240 9.14 23.49 -5.76
C ALA A 240 9.84 22.23 -5.22
N ALA A 241 11.14 22.07 -5.48
CA ALA A 241 11.93 20.98 -4.94
C ALA A 241 12.06 21.04 -3.41
N LEU A 242 12.24 22.23 -2.83
CA LEU A 242 12.26 22.44 -1.37
C LEU A 242 10.91 22.13 -0.72
N ALA A 243 9.80 22.54 -1.35
CA ALA A 243 8.46 22.19 -0.89
C ALA A 243 8.24 20.67 -0.91
N THR A 244 8.73 20.00 -1.96
CA THR A 244 8.66 18.54 -2.10
C THR A 244 9.58 17.83 -1.09
N LYS A 245 10.78 18.37 -0.84
CA LYS A 245 11.71 17.88 0.17
C LYS A 245 11.07 17.91 1.55
N LYS A 246 10.55 19.07 1.99
CA LYS A 246 9.88 19.22 3.28
C LYS A 246 8.73 18.22 3.46
N LYS A 247 8.03 17.91 2.37
CA LYS A 247 6.90 16.98 2.38
C LYS A 247 7.31 15.52 2.53
N TRP A 248 8.46 15.13 2.00
CA TRP A 248 8.94 13.74 1.95
C TRP A 248 10.06 13.43 2.94
N GLU A 249 10.54 14.44 3.65
CA GLU A 249 11.51 14.28 4.72
C GLU A 249 10.98 13.31 5.78
N MET A 250 11.78 12.28 6.05
CA MET A 250 11.50 11.24 7.03
C MET A 250 12.25 11.58 8.33
N HIS A 251 11.52 11.63 9.43
CA HIS A 251 12.11 11.76 10.76
C HIS A 251 12.36 10.39 11.38
N SER A 252 13.15 10.32 12.46
CA SER A 252 13.37 9.07 13.20
C SER A 252 12.05 8.42 13.65
N SER A 253 11.10 9.22 14.11
CA SER A 253 9.75 8.77 14.48
C SER A 253 8.96 8.19 13.29
N ASP A 254 9.20 8.67 12.07
CA ASP A 254 8.56 8.13 10.88
C ASP A 254 9.12 6.73 10.58
N TRP A 255 10.41 6.51 10.77
CA TRP A 255 11.04 5.20 10.60
C TRP A 255 10.60 4.20 11.69
N GLU A 256 10.48 4.64 12.94
CA GLU A 256 9.90 3.82 14.02
C GLU A 256 8.46 3.40 13.71
N PHE A 257 7.65 4.31 13.15
CA PHE A 257 6.31 3.97 12.69
C PHE A 257 6.34 2.90 11.58
N ILE A 258 7.28 2.99 10.64
CA ILE A 258 7.43 2.00 9.58
C ILE A 258 7.83 0.64 10.15
N ASP A 259 8.74 0.59 11.12
CA ASP A 259 9.14 -0.66 11.78
C ASP A 259 7.93 -1.34 12.44
N LYS A 260 7.17 -0.59 13.25
CA LYS A 260 5.91 -1.08 13.86
C LYS A 260 4.89 -1.58 12.84
N LEU A 261 4.75 -0.87 11.72
CA LEU A 261 3.85 -1.27 10.64
C LEU A 261 4.34 -2.56 9.96
N MET A 262 5.65 -2.73 9.77
CA MET A 262 6.21 -3.95 9.20
C MET A 262 5.96 -5.16 10.08
N ASP A 263 6.12 -5.04 11.40
CA ASP A 263 5.85 -6.13 12.36
C ASP A 263 4.39 -6.61 12.24
N THR A 264 3.46 -5.66 12.13
CA THR A 264 2.04 -5.93 11.89
C THR A 264 1.81 -6.66 10.55
N LEU A 265 2.42 -6.17 9.48
CA LEU A 265 2.28 -6.74 8.14
C LEU A 265 2.94 -8.11 8.00
N GLU A 266 3.99 -8.39 8.75
CA GLU A 266 4.67 -9.68 8.75
C GLU A 266 3.74 -10.80 9.23
N VAL A 267 2.94 -10.54 10.27
CA VAL A 267 1.92 -11.49 10.75
C VAL A 267 0.93 -11.84 9.63
N LEU A 268 0.48 -10.82 8.90
CA LEU A 268 -0.47 -10.95 7.81
C LEU A 268 0.14 -11.69 6.60
N GLN A 269 1.38 -11.36 6.27
CA GLN A 269 2.17 -12.03 5.23
C GLN A 269 2.36 -13.52 5.58
N ALA A 270 2.68 -13.85 6.83
CA ALA A 270 2.89 -15.23 7.28
C ALA A 270 1.63 -16.09 7.12
N VAL A 271 0.46 -15.56 7.53
CA VAL A 271 -0.81 -16.27 7.35
C VAL A 271 -1.19 -16.40 5.87
N THR A 272 -0.95 -15.36 5.08
CA THR A 272 -1.18 -15.42 3.62
C THR A 272 -0.33 -16.51 2.98
N LEU A 273 0.94 -16.63 3.38
CA LEU A 273 1.84 -17.66 2.86
C LEU A 273 1.34 -19.05 3.24
N GLU A 274 0.90 -19.27 4.48
CA GLU A 274 0.35 -20.57 4.91
C GLU A 274 -0.88 -20.96 4.08
N LEU A 275 -1.80 -20.00 3.86
CA LEU A 275 -3.02 -20.23 3.08
C LEU A 275 -2.78 -20.38 1.58
N SER A 276 -1.62 -19.92 1.08
CA SER A 276 -1.23 -20.03 -0.33
C SER A 276 -0.54 -21.35 -0.70
N ARG A 277 -0.26 -22.23 0.27
CA ARG A 277 0.44 -23.50 0.04
C ARG A 277 -0.39 -24.43 -0.85
N LYS A 278 0.20 -24.84 -1.98
CA LYS A 278 -0.42 -25.78 -2.92
C LYS A 278 -0.40 -27.21 -2.34
N GLY A 279 -1.47 -27.96 -2.56
CA GLY A 279 -1.56 -29.38 -2.17
C GLY A 279 -1.82 -29.63 -0.68
N VAL A 280 -2.03 -28.59 0.12
CA VAL A 280 -2.39 -28.69 1.53
C VAL A 280 -3.84 -28.23 1.70
N PRO A 281 -4.72 -29.00 2.38
CA PRO A 281 -6.05 -28.51 2.76
C PRO A 281 -5.91 -27.31 3.70
N THR A 282 -6.18 -26.10 3.20
CA THR A 282 -6.02 -24.86 3.97
C THR A 282 -7.32 -24.42 4.65
N ILE A 283 -8.48 -24.90 4.16
CA ILE A 283 -9.80 -24.51 4.70
C ILE A 283 -9.95 -24.87 6.19
N CYS A 284 -9.47 -26.04 6.60
CA CYS A 284 -9.49 -26.48 8.00
C CYS A 284 -8.53 -25.69 8.91
N LYS A 285 -7.59 -24.92 8.33
CA LYS A 285 -6.64 -24.09 9.09
C LYS A 285 -7.11 -22.65 9.27
N ILE A 286 -8.16 -22.21 8.59
CA ILE A 286 -8.58 -20.80 8.59
C ILE A 286 -8.83 -20.30 10.01
N LEU A 287 -9.56 -21.06 10.83
CA LEU A 287 -9.87 -20.68 12.21
C LEU A 287 -8.63 -20.62 13.10
N LEU A 288 -7.70 -21.56 12.94
CA LEU A 288 -6.42 -21.56 13.66
C LEU A 288 -5.56 -20.36 13.29
N LEU A 289 -5.50 -20.04 11.99
CA LEU A 289 -4.73 -18.90 11.49
C LEU A 289 -5.36 -17.57 11.85
N TYR A 290 -6.70 -17.50 11.89
CA TYR A 290 -7.43 -16.37 12.45
C TYR A 290 -7.02 -16.12 13.90
N LYS A 291 -7.07 -17.16 14.75
CA LYS A 291 -6.74 -17.03 16.16
C LYS A 291 -5.28 -16.65 16.37
N LEU A 292 -4.38 -17.18 15.55
CA LEU A 292 -2.96 -16.81 15.53
C LEU A 292 -2.79 -15.32 15.20
N MET A 293 -3.43 -14.83 14.14
CA MET A 293 -3.39 -13.40 13.77
C MET A 293 -3.91 -12.52 14.90
N GLU A 294 -5.10 -12.83 15.44
CA GLU A 294 -5.69 -12.08 16.54
C GLU A 294 -4.73 -12.00 17.75
N THR A 295 -4.17 -13.13 18.16
CA THR A 295 -3.26 -13.20 19.31
C THR A 295 -1.99 -12.40 19.07
N ARG A 296 -1.41 -12.49 17.87
CA ARG A 296 -0.18 -11.75 17.52
C ARG A 296 -0.43 -10.26 17.40
N LEU A 297 -1.52 -9.85 16.77
CA LEU A 297 -1.90 -8.45 16.64
C LEU A 297 -2.22 -7.82 18.00
N ALA A 298 -2.86 -8.56 18.91
CA ALA A 298 -3.09 -8.10 20.28
C ALA A 298 -1.76 -7.91 21.04
N SER A 299 -0.82 -8.86 20.95
CA SER A 299 0.51 -8.74 21.56
C SER A 299 1.26 -7.51 21.04
N LEU A 300 1.25 -7.29 19.73
CA LEU A 300 1.87 -6.11 19.11
C LEU A 300 1.19 -4.81 19.57
N ALA A 301 -0.13 -4.83 19.78
CA ALA A 301 -0.86 -3.68 20.30
C ALA A 301 -0.43 -3.29 21.71
N ASP A 302 -0.21 -4.27 22.57
CA ASP A 302 0.30 -4.07 23.93
C ASP A 302 1.76 -3.60 23.93
N GLU A 303 2.61 -4.14 23.04
CA GLU A 303 4.04 -3.83 22.97
C GLU A 303 4.34 -2.42 22.45
N HIS A 304 3.54 -1.92 21.51
CA HIS A 304 3.88 -0.70 20.79
C HIS A 304 3.22 0.57 21.32
N GLU A 305 2.43 0.49 22.40
CA GLU A 305 1.58 1.58 22.94
C GLU A 305 1.00 2.40 21.79
N PHE A 306 0.29 1.73 20.87
CA PHE A 306 -0.14 2.39 19.65
C PHE A 306 -0.98 3.63 19.98
N GLU A 307 -0.61 4.78 19.40
CA GLU A 307 -1.60 5.80 19.10
C GLU A 307 -2.52 5.23 18.02
N GLU A 308 -3.49 4.45 18.51
CA GLU A 308 -4.52 3.67 17.84
C GLU A 308 -5.04 4.26 16.52
N PRO A 309 -5.29 5.59 16.36
CA PRO A 309 -5.82 6.12 15.10
C PRO A 309 -4.86 6.09 13.90
N GLN A 310 -3.53 6.07 14.08
CA GLN A 310 -2.61 6.26 12.94
C GLN A 310 -2.39 4.97 12.14
N ILE A 311 -2.14 3.86 12.83
CA ILE A 311 -1.93 2.56 12.19
C ILE A 311 -3.25 2.01 11.64
N ALA A 312 -4.34 2.19 12.37
CA ALA A 312 -5.69 1.91 11.88
C ALA A 312 -5.96 2.56 10.52
N ARG A 313 -5.68 3.87 10.41
CA ARG A 313 -5.88 4.62 9.17
C ARG A 313 -4.95 4.13 8.05
N ALA A 314 -3.71 3.77 8.38
CA ALA A 314 -2.81 3.18 7.41
C ALA A 314 -3.40 1.86 6.88
N LEU A 315 -3.75 0.93 7.77
CA LEU A 315 -4.33 -0.37 7.45
C LEU A 315 -5.64 -0.28 6.65
N LEU A 316 -6.54 0.65 7.03
CA LEU A 316 -7.79 0.88 6.30
C LEU A 316 -7.53 1.39 4.87
N ARG A 317 -6.56 2.31 4.67
CA ARG A 317 -6.18 2.75 3.31
C ARG A 317 -5.59 1.62 2.49
N ILE A 318 -4.78 0.77 3.10
CA ILE A 318 -4.17 -0.40 2.44
C ILE A 318 -5.24 -1.36 1.94
N SER A 319 -6.32 -1.52 2.71
CA SER A 319 -7.45 -2.35 2.33
C SER A 319 -8.32 -1.77 1.20
N GLY A 320 -8.09 -0.51 0.79
CA GLY A 320 -8.77 0.14 -0.33
C GLY A 320 -10.12 0.80 0.00
N PHE A 321 -10.44 1.02 1.28
CA PHE A 321 -11.73 1.54 1.76
C PHE A 321 -11.72 3.04 2.13
N SER A 322 -11.13 3.91 1.31
CA SER A 322 -11.11 5.38 1.54
C SER A 322 -11.92 6.18 0.55
#